data_AF-A0A2P5K2G5-F1
#
_entry.id   AF-A0A2P5K2G5-F1
#
_cell.length_a   1.000
_cell.length_b   1.000
_cell.length_c   1.000
_cell.angle_alpha   90.00
_cell.angle_beta   90.00
_cell.angle_gamma   90.00
#
_symmetry.space_group_name_H-M   'P 1'
#
loop_
_entity.id
_entity.type
_entity.pdbx_description
1 polymer ?
#
loop_
_entity_poly.entity_id
_entity_poly.type
_entity_poly.pdbx_seq_one_letter_code
_entity_poly.pdbx_strand_id
1 'polypeptide(L)' 'MNGNEKTELKYQFLEEMVKQLGLKPERLYLNWISASEGERFANFINEVTAKVKEIGPSPLKPEGVS' A
#
# COMPACT_ATOMS: atom_id res chain seq x y z
N MET A 1 -11.56 0.86 -20.21
CA MET A 1 -11.57 0.30 -18.83
C MET A 1 -10.94 -1.08 -18.82
N ASN A 2 -9.60 -1.11 -18.77
CA ASN A 2 -8.79 -2.30 -18.51
C ASN A 2 -8.72 -2.60 -16.99
N GLY A 3 -7.93 -3.61 -16.62
CA GLY A 3 -7.75 -3.99 -15.21
C GLY A 3 -7.06 -2.92 -14.36
N ASN A 4 -6.04 -2.24 -14.91
CA ASN A 4 -5.27 -1.23 -14.18
C ASN A 4 -6.13 0.01 -13.89
N GLU A 5 -6.91 0.49 -14.86
CA GLU A 5 -7.83 1.62 -14.69
C GLU A 5 -8.86 1.34 -13.59
N LYS A 6 -9.39 0.12 -13.53
CA LYS A 6 -10.31 -0.29 -12.44
C LYS A 6 -9.61 -0.34 -11.08
N THR A 7 -8.36 -0.78 -11.04
CA THR A 7 -7.57 -0.83 -9.80
C THR A 7 -7.21 0.57 -9.32
N GLU A 8 -6.89 1.51 -10.21
CA GLU A 8 -6.62 2.91 -9.86
C GLU A 8 -7.84 3.58 -9.22
N LEU A 9 -9.04 3.38 -9.78
CA LEU A 9 -10.29 3.87 -9.19
C LEU A 9 -10.53 3.30 -7.78
N LYS A 10 -10.27 1.99 -7.59
CA LYS A 10 -10.37 1.36 -6.26
C LYS A 10 -9.33 1.91 -5.30
N TYR A 11 -8.12 2.17 -5.79
CA TYR A 11 -7.04 2.72 -4.98
C TYR A 11 -7.38 4.10 -4.45
N GLN A 12 -7.91 5.00 -5.29
CA GLN A 12 -8.35 6.33 -4.88
C GLN A 12 -9.41 6.25 -3.77
N PHE A 13 -10.38 5.36 -3.91
CA PHE A 13 -11.37 5.11 -2.87
C PHE A 13 -10.75 4.60 -1.56
N LEU A 14 -9.83 3.63 -1.65
CA LEU A 14 -9.13 3.09 -0.49
C LEU A 14 -8.25 4.14 0.21
N GLU A 15 -7.62 5.04 -0.54
CA GLU A 15 -6.80 6.10 0.04
C GLU A 15 -7.64 7.03 0.93
N GLU A 16 -8.85 7.39 0.47
CA GLU A 16 -9.81 8.15 1.27
C GLU A 16 -10.31 7.36 2.48
N MET A 17 -10.56 6.05 2.34
CA MET A 17 -10.94 5.21 3.49
C MET A 17 -9.83 5.14 4.54
N VAL A 18 -8.57 5.00 4.14
CA VAL A 18 -7.41 4.96 5.05
C VAL A 18 -7.37 6.24 5.88
N LYS A 19 -7.55 7.41 5.25
CA LYS A 19 -7.66 8.70 5.95
C LYS A 19 -8.83 8.73 6.92
N GLN A 20 -10.02 8.30 6.49
CA GLN A 20 -11.23 8.29 7.31
C GLN A 20 -11.13 7.35 8.53
N LEU A 21 -10.40 6.25 8.42
CA LEU A 21 -10.12 5.32 9.52
C LEU A 21 -9.04 5.84 10.49
N GLY A 22 -8.52 7.06 10.29
CA GLY A 22 -7.46 7.65 11.10
C GLY A 22 -6.10 6.98 10.91
N LEU A 23 -5.91 6.25 9.80
CA LEU A 23 -4.64 5.62 9.45
C LEU A 23 -3.77 6.60 8.66
N LYS A 24 -2.45 6.44 8.81
CA LYS A 24 -1.47 7.14 7.99
C LYS A 24 -1.60 6.70 6.52
N PRO A 25 -1.82 7.62 5.55
CA PRO A 25 -1.93 7.29 4.12
C PRO A 25 -0.72 6.52 3.57
N GLU A 26 0.45 6.75 4.15
CA GLU A 26 1.72 6.06 3.86
C GLU A 26 1.71 4.58 4.27
N ARG A 27 0.56 4.00 4.63
CA ARG A 27 0.36 2.55 4.77
C ARG A 27 -0.19 1.90 3.50
N LEU A 28 -0.61 2.68 2.52
CA LEU A 28 -1.17 2.21 1.26
C LEU A 28 -0.28 2.71 0.10
N TYR A 29 0.05 1.81 -0.83
CA TYR A 29 0.93 2.09 -1.97
C TYR A 29 0.44 1.38 -3.23
N LEU A 30 0.62 2.00 -4.40
CA LEU A 30 0.37 1.42 -5.71
C LEU A 30 1.52 1.76 -6.66
N ASN A 31 1.97 0.76 -7.42
CA ASN A 31 2.95 0.94 -8.48
C ASN A 31 2.68 -0.04 -9.62
N TRP A 32 2.78 0.44 -10.86
CA TRP A 32 2.67 -0.39 -12.06
C TRP A 32 4.06 -0.86 -12.45
N ILE A 33 4.32 -2.15 -12.23
CA ILE A 33 5.62 -2.77 -12.50
C ILE A 33 5.39 -3.99 -13.39
N SER A 34 6.03 -4.01 -14.55
CA SER A 34 5.95 -5.11 -15.51
C SER A 34 6.85 -6.29 -15.10
N ALA A 35 6.65 -7.46 -15.73
CA ALA A 35 7.42 -8.67 -15.43
C ALA A 35 8.94 -8.53 -15.70
N SER A 36 9.34 -7.58 -16.56
CA SER A 36 10.75 -7.33 -16.89
C SER A 36 11.43 -6.33 -15.94
N GLU A 37 10.68 -5.66 -15.07
CA GLU A 37 11.18 -4.60 -14.18
C GLU A 37 11.52 -5.12 -12.77
N GLY A 38 12.25 -6.24 -12.69
CA GLY A 38 12.57 -6.90 -11.42
C GLY A 38 13.33 -6.02 -10.43
N GLU A 39 14.28 -5.22 -10.90
CA GLU A 39 15.04 -4.29 -10.04
C GLU A 39 14.13 -3.20 -9.45
N ARG A 40 13.22 -2.64 -10.25
CA ARG A 40 12.24 -1.65 -9.81
C ARG A 40 11.31 -2.25 -8.75
N PHE A 41 10.87 -3.49 -8.95
CA PHE A 41 10.08 -4.21 -7.95
C PHE A 41 10.84 -4.34 -6.62
N ALA A 42 12.09 -4.82 -6.66
CA ALA A 42 12.90 -4.99 -5.45
C ALA A 42 13.09 -3.65 -4.71
N ASN A 43 13.42 -2.59 -5.44
CA ASN A 43 13.60 -1.25 -4.86
C ASN A 43 12.31 -0.71 -4.23
N PHE A 44 11.18 -0.86 -4.92
CA PHE A 44 9.88 -0.43 -4.41
C PHE A 44 9.48 -1.17 -3.13
N ILE A 45 9.65 -2.50 -3.09
CA ILE A 45 9.35 -3.30 -1.89
C ILE A 45 10.26 -2.92 -0.72
N ASN A 46 11.55 -2.67 -0.97
CA ASN A 46 12.48 -2.21 0.06
C ASN A 46 12.05 -0.85 0.64
N GLU A 47 11.70 0.11 -0.21
CA GLU A 47 11.23 1.44 0.21
C GLU A 47 9.93 1.34 1.03
N VAL A 48 8.92 0.63 0.53
CA VAL A 48 7.63 0.44 1.21
C VAL A 48 7.85 -0.23 2.57
N THR A 49 8.69 -1.26 2.61
CA THR A 49 8.98 -1.98 3.86
C THR A 49 9.68 -1.09 4.89
N ALA A 50 10.63 -0.26 4.45
CA ALA A 50 11.32 0.70 5.32
C ALA A 50 10.33 1.71 5.91
N LYS A 51 9.50 2.34 5.07
CA LYS A 51 8.49 3.32 5.50
C LYS A 51 7.47 2.70 6.47
N VAL A 52 6.97 1.49 6.18
CA VAL A 52 6.02 0.80 7.07
C VAL A 52 6.65 0.49 8.43
N LYS A 53 7.94 0.12 8.48
CA LYS A 53 8.67 -0.09 9.74
C LYS A 53 8.81 1.20 10.54
N GLU A 54 9.12 2.33 9.90
CA GLU A 54 9.21 3.65 10.54
C GLU A 54 7.87 4.12 11.09
N ILE A 55 6.78 3.88 10.36
CA ILE A 55 5.42 4.22 10.79
C ILE A 55 4.98 3.41 12.02
N GLY A 56 5.49 2.18 12.17
CA GLY A 56 5.20 1.29 13.27
C GLY A 56 3.91 0.46 13.09
N PRO A 57 3.56 -0.37 14.09
CA PRO A 57 2.43 -1.30 14.03
C PRO A 57 1.11 -0.61 13.68
N SER A 58 0.25 -1.32 12.94
CA SER A 58 -1.09 -0.81 12.62
C SER A 58 -1.95 -0.76 13.89
N PRO A 59 -2.75 0.31 14.09
CA PRO A 59 -3.71 0.38 15.18
C PRO A 59 -4.90 -0.58 14.98
N LEU A 60 -5.12 -1.11 13.77
CA LEU A 60 -6.17 -2.08 13.46
C LEU A 60 -5.78 -3.52 13.83
N LYS A 61 -5.03 -3.73 14.91
CA LYS A 61 -4.60 -5.07 15.31
C LYS A 61 -5.86 -5.93 15.54
N PRO A 62 -6.04 -7.07 14.83
CA PRO A 62 -7.13 -7.97 15.14
C PRO A 62 -6.93 -8.51 16.56
N GLU A 63 -7.99 -8.57 17.35
CA GLU A 63 -7.94 -9.35 18.59
C GLU A 63 -7.57 -10.80 18.23
N GLY A 64 -6.47 -11.31 18.79
CA GLY A 64 -6.09 -12.73 18.66
C GLY A 64 -4.97 -13.10 17.68
N VAL A 65 -4.27 -12.15 17.06
CA VAL A 65 -3.02 -12.45 16.34
C VAL A 65 -1.84 -11.92 17.15
N SER A 66 -1.29 -12.80 17.99
CA SER A 66 0.02 -12.69 18.65
C SER A 66 1.09 -13.34 17.81
#